data_AF-A0A6G3ZA21-F1
#
_entry.id   AF-A0A6G3ZA21-F1
#
_cell.length_a   1.000
_cell.length_b   1.000
_cell.length_c   1.000
_cell.angle_alpha   90.00
_cell.angle_beta   90.00
_cell.angle_gamma   90.00
#
_symmetry.space_group_name_H-M   'P 1'
#
loop_
_entity.id
_entity.type
_entity.pdbx_description
1 polymer ?
#
loop_
_entity_poly.entity_id
_entity_poly.type
_entity_poly.pdbx_seq_one_letter_code
_entity_poly.pdbx_strand_id
1 'polypeptide(L)' 'IMSRPWTPAQIAQFTYLAYTNSVLEVIPIRTVLQGNAFVNYNPDHGKNQALNTAWQFVN' A
#
# COMPACT_ATOMS: atom_id res chain seq x y z
N ILE A 1 14.99 -0.18 -7.40
CA ILE A 1 13.57 0.23 -7.19
C ILE A 1 12.82 -0.04 -8.49
N MET A 2 11.78 -0.88 -8.47
CA MET A 2 10.91 -1.04 -9.64
C MET A 2 9.95 0.14 -9.69
N SER A 3 10.01 0.95 -10.75
CA SER A 3 9.16 2.13 -10.97
C SER A 3 8.15 1.93 -12.11
N ARG A 4 7.92 0.68 -12.53
CA ARG A 4 7.02 0.36 -13.62
C ARG A 4 5.57 0.27 -13.13
N PRO A 5 4.58 0.70 -13.93
CA PRO A 5 3.18 0.46 -13.61
C PRO A 5 2.89 -1.01 -13.37
N TRP A 6 2.07 -1.32 -12.36
CA TRP A 6 1.60 -2.68 -12.12
C TRP A 6 0.59 -3.11 -13.17
N THR A 7 0.64 -4.38 -13.58
CA THR A 7 -0.38 -4.98 -14.43
C THR A 7 -1.61 -5.37 -13.58
N PRO A 8 -2.81 -5.49 -14.18
CA PRO A 8 -4.00 -5.94 -13.45
C PRO A 8 -3.81 -7.29 -12.74
N ALA A 9 -3.05 -8.22 -13.35
CA ALA A 9 -2.75 -9.51 -12.74
C ALA A 9 -1.89 -9.41 -11.47
N GLN A 10 -0.99 -8.42 -11.41
CA GLN A 10 -0.21 -8.14 -10.19
C GLN A 10 -1.08 -7.52 -9.10
N ILE A 11 -1.94 -6.55 -9.47
CA ILE A 11 -2.86 -5.89 -8.53
C ILE A 11 -3.78 -6.91 -7.87
N ALA A 12 -4.29 -7.89 -8.63
CA ALA A 12 -5.16 -8.94 -8.11
C ALA A 12 -4.49 -9.85 -7.06
N GLN A 13 -3.15 -9.86 -6.97
CA GLN A 13 -2.40 -10.67 -6.01
C GLN A 13 -2.04 -9.88 -4.73
N PHE A 14 -2.28 -8.57 -4.70
CA PHE A 14 -1.92 -7.75 -3.56
C PHE A 14 -2.87 -7.96 -2.40
N THR A 15 -2.31 -8.19 -1.22
CA THR A 15 -3.04 -8.38 0.04
C THR A 15 -2.98 -7.15 0.95
N TYR A 16 -2.06 -6.24 0.67
CA TYR A 16 -1.85 -4.97 1.37
C TYR A 16 -1.35 -3.90 0.37
N LEU A 17 -1.71 -2.65 0.64
CA LEU A 17 -1.30 -1.49 -0.15
C LEU A 17 -1.11 -0.30 0.80
N ALA A 18 -0.09 0.52 0.54
CA ALA A 18 0.16 1.73 1.30
C ALA A 18 0.60 2.87 0.38
N TYR A 19 0.27 4.09 0.78
CA TYR A 19 0.73 5.32 0.15
C TYR A 19 1.75 6.01 1.06
N THR A 20 2.76 6.63 0.46
CA THR A 20 3.77 7.43 1.16
C THR A 20 4.05 8.68 0.34
N ASN A 21 4.29 9.80 1.01
CA ASN A 21 4.91 10.97 0.38
C ASN A 21 5.91 11.59 1.37
N SER A 22 6.58 12.67 1.01
CA SER A 22 7.62 13.28 1.87
C SER A 22 7.07 14.03 3.09
N VAL A 23 5.77 14.30 3.14
CA VAL A 23 5.10 15.07 4.21
C VAL A 23 4.23 14.18 5.10
N LEU A 24 3.71 13.10 4.53
CA LEU A 24 2.86 12.10 5.13
C LEU A 24 3.71 10.85 5.38
N GLU A 25 3.50 10.22 6.52
CA GLU A 25 4.09 8.93 6.85
C GLU A 25 3.62 7.81 5.89
N VAL A 26 3.91 6.55 6.21
CA VAL A 26 3.34 5.41 5.48
C VAL A 26 1.87 5.24 5.89
N ILE A 27 0.95 5.51 4.96
CA ILE A 27 -0.49 5.41 5.19
C ILE A 27 -1.04 4.13 4.53
N PRO A 28 -1.51 3.14 5.29
CA PRO A 28 -2.15 1.95 4.73
C PRO A 28 -3.45 2.30 4.01
N ILE A 29 -3.65 1.76 2.82
CA ILE A 29 -4.88 1.90 2.04
C ILE A 29 -5.81 0.73 2.36
N ARG A 30 -7.04 1.04 2.79
CA ARG A 30 -8.07 0.02 3.12
C ARG A 30 -8.86 -0.41 1.90
N THR A 31 -9.24 0.55 1.05
CA THR A 31 -10.11 0.30 -0.09
C THR A 31 -9.68 1.16 -1.27
N VAL A 32 -9.65 0.56 -2.46
CA VAL A 32 -9.45 1.26 -3.74
C VAL A 32 -10.72 1.17 -4.56
N LEU A 33 -11.15 2.33 -5.09
CA LEU A 33 -12.26 2.43 -6.03
C LEU A 33 -11.74 2.19 -7.44
N GLN A 34 -12.34 1.22 -8.15
CA GLN A 34 -11.98 0.89 -9.52
C GLN A 34 -13.25 0.87 -10.39
N GLY A 35 -13.62 2.04 -10.92
CA GLY A 35 -14.90 2.23 -11.61
C GLY A 35 -16.07 1.99 -10.65
N ASN A 36 -16.88 0.97 -10.93
CA ASN A 36 -18.02 0.56 -10.08
C ASN A 36 -17.65 -0.55 -9.07
N ALA A 37 -16.38 -0.96 -9.02
CA ALA A 37 -15.90 -2.02 -8.14
C ALA A 37 -15.06 -1.46 -6.98
N PHE A 38 -14.99 -2.23 -5.90
CA PHE A 38 -14.18 -1.95 -4.72
C PHE A 38 -13.19 -3.08 -4.51
N VAL A 39 -11.92 -2.73 -4.32
CA VAL A 39 -10.88 -3.67 -3.89
C VAL A 39 -10.53 -3.36 -2.45
N ASN A 40 -10.74 -4.31 -1.54
CA ASN A 40 -10.45 -4.14 -0.12
C ASN A 40 -9.12 -4.82 0.21
N TYR A 41 -8.25 -4.10 0.91
CA TYR A 41 -6.96 -4.56 1.41
C TYR A 41 -7.01 -4.65 2.93
N ASN A 42 -6.19 -5.52 3.51
CA ASN A 42 -6.05 -5.58 4.96
C ASN A 42 -5.02 -4.51 5.42
N PRO A 43 -5.44 -3.42 6.07
CA PRO A 43 -4.53 -2.38 6.55
C PRO A 43 -3.69 -2.84 7.74
N ASP A 44 -4.18 -3.80 8.51
CA ASP A 44 -3.54 -4.32 9.72
C ASP A 44 -2.59 -5.50 9.40
N HIS A 45 -2.33 -5.74 8.11
CA HIS A 45 -1.36 -6.73 7.68
C HIS A 45 0.04 -6.36 8.20
N GLY A 46 0.75 -7.31 8.82
CA GLY A 46 2.04 -7.05 9.48
C GLY A 46 3.13 -6.42 8.59
N LYS A 47 2.99 -6.52 7.26
CA LYS A 47 3.85 -5.80 6.31
C LYS A 47 3.66 -4.28 6.36
N ASN A 48 2.46 -3.77 6.60
CA ASN A 48 2.22 -2.33 6.78
C ASN A 48 2.86 -1.82 8.08
N GLN A 49 2.79 -2.62 9.16
CA GLN A 49 3.50 -2.30 10.41
C GLN A 49 5.01 -2.24 10.21
N ALA A 50 5.59 -3.22 9.50
CA ALA A 50 7.01 -3.22 9.18
C ALA A 50 7.43 -2.00 8.34
N LEU A 51 6.59 -1.55 7.40
CA LEU A 51 6.84 -0.33 6.63
C LEU A 51 6.81 0.93 7.51
N ASN A 52 5.86 1.03 8.44
CA ASN A 52 5.80 2.12 9.41
C ASN A 52 7.04 2.16 10.30
N THR A 53 7.45 1.02 10.86
CA THR A 53 8.67 0.93 11.67
C THR A 53 9.92 1.32 10.88
N ALA A 54 10.03 0.88 9.63
CA ALA A 54 11.16 1.24 8.78
C ALA A 54 11.21 2.76 8.50
N TRP A 55 10.06 3.39 8.26
CA TRP A 55 9.98 4.85 8.04
C TRP A 55 10.41 5.66 9.28
N GLN A 56 9.99 5.24 10.48
CA GLN A 56 10.37 5.87 11.75
C GLN A 56 11.86 5.71 12.09
N PHE A 57 12.54 4.73 11.52
CA PHE A 57 13.98 4.54 11.77
C PHE A 57 14.86 5.47 10.90
N VAL A 58 14.32 5.97 9.78
CA VAL A 58 15.08 6.73 8.77
C VAL A 58 14.87 8.25 8.91
N ASN A 59 13.79 8.69 9.56
CA ASN A 59 13.52 10.10 9.90
C ASN A 59 13.76 10.34 11.39
#